data_AF-A0A8X6FZX2-F1
#
_entry.id   AF-A0A8X6FZX2-F1
#
_cell.length_a   1.000
_cell.length_b   1.000
_cell.length_c   1.000
_cell.angle_alpha   90.00
_cell.angle_beta   90.00
_cell.angle_gamma   90.00
#
_symmetry.space_group_name_H-M   'P 1'
#
loop_
_entity.id
_entity.type
_entity.pdbx_description
1 polymer ?
#
loop_
_entity_poly.entity_id
_entity_poly.type
_entity_poly.pdbx_seq_one_letter_code
_entity_poly.pdbx_strand_id
1 'polypeptide(L)' 'MVKLIQEYNSADGQLIGLDIDTGEPLISEIAGILDNYKVKKQLLCSCSAIAGNLLLVDEIVRAGLASMKGQG' A
#
# COMPACT_ATOMS: atom_id res chain seq x y z
N MET A 1 1.26 18.52 -1.54
CA MET A 1 1.53 17.65 -0.36
C MET A 1 1.83 18.44 0.92
N VAL A 2 2.70 19.47 0.90
CA VAL A 2 3.01 20.27 2.11
C VAL A 2 1.76 20.91 2.73
N LYS A 3 0.89 21.54 1.92
CA LYS A 3 -0.37 22.14 2.39
C LYS A 3 -1.30 21.12 3.09
N LEU A 4 -1.46 19.93 2.50
CA LEU A 4 -2.30 18.87 3.07
C LEU A 4 -1.82 18.44 4.46
N ILE A 5 -0.50 18.32 4.64
CA ILE A 5 0.08 17.97 5.95
C ILE A 5 -0.13 19.10 6.96
N GLN A 6 -0.01 20.36 6.53
CA GLN A 6 -0.27 21.52 7.38
C GLN A 6 -1.72 21.57 7.85
N GLU A 7 -2.68 21.41 6.94
CA GLU A 7 -4.10 21.39 7.29
C GLU A 7 -4.45 20.21 8.19
N TYR A 8 -3.93 19.02 7.92
CA TYR A 8 -4.09 17.87 8.80
C TYR A 8 -3.59 18.14 10.22
N ASN A 9 -2.40 18.73 10.37
CA ASN A 9 -1.83 19.05 11.68
C ASN A 9 -2.60 20.14 12.43
N SER A 10 -3.28 21.04 11.70
CA SER A 10 -4.11 22.10 12.28
C SER A 10 -5.55 21.66 12.57
N ALA A 11 -6.01 20.54 12.01
CA ALA A 11 -7.42 20.12 12.06
C ALA A 11 -7.81 19.27 13.28
N ASP A 12 -6.99 19.23 14.34
CA ASP A 12 -7.31 18.65 15.66
C ASP A 12 -8.08 17.31 15.63
N GLY A 13 -7.55 16.33 14.87
CA GLY A 13 -8.11 14.98 14.77
C GLY A 13 -9.06 14.75 13.59
N GLN A 14 -9.30 15.76 12.75
CA GLN A 14 -10.08 15.59 11.53
C GLN A 14 -9.27 14.89 10.42
N LEU A 15 -9.92 13.98 9.69
CA LEU A 15 -9.30 13.25 8.59
C LEU A 15 -9.32 14.09 7.30
N ILE A 16 -8.17 14.63 6.94
CA ILE A 16 -7.96 15.41 5.72
C ILE A 16 -7.42 14.50 4.60
N GLY A 17 -8.16 14.40 3.51
CA GLY A 17 -7.80 13.75 2.26
C GLY A 17 -7.31 14.74 1.21
N LEU A 18 -7.00 14.21 0.02
CA LEU A 18 -6.57 14.98 -1.15
C LEU A 18 -7.66 14.95 -2.21
N ASP A 19 -7.96 16.11 -2.78
CA ASP A 19 -8.81 16.21 -3.96
C ASP A 19 -7.96 15.95 -5.20
N ILE A 20 -8.36 14.99 -6.02
CA ILE A 20 -7.64 14.66 -7.25
C ILE A 20 -7.95 15.64 -8.38
N ASP A 21 -9.08 16.32 -8.35
CA ASP A 21 -9.49 17.26 -9.39
C ASP A 21 -8.87 18.63 -9.18
N THR A 22 -8.89 19.13 -7.94
CA THR A 22 -8.36 20.46 -7.58
C THR A 22 -6.92 20.41 -7.06
N GLY A 23 -6.47 19.27 -6.53
CA GLY A 23 -5.16 19.14 -5.87
C GLY A 23 -5.08 19.79 -4.49
N GLU A 24 -6.19 20.33 -3.98
CA GLU A 24 -6.26 20.95 -2.66
C GLU A 24 -6.75 19.93 -1.61
N PRO A 25 -6.55 20.20 -0.30
CA PRO A 25 -6.98 19.27 0.73
C PRO A 25 -8.50 19.34 0.95
N LEU A 26 -9.09 18.21 1.34
CA LEU A 26 -10.53 18.10 1.57
C LEU A 26 -10.82 17.23 2.78
N ILE A 27 -11.97 17.41 3.42
CA ILE A 27 -12.41 16.53 4.54
C ILE A 27 -13.11 15.31 3.96
N SER A 28 -12.46 14.14 4.01
CA SER A 28 -12.91 12.93 3.30
C SER A 28 -14.32 12.47 3.70
N GLU A 29 -14.69 12.66 4.97
CA GLU A 29 -16.01 12.30 5.50
C GLU A 29 -17.13 13.15 4.87
N ILE A 30 -16.91 14.46 4.73
CA ILE A 30 -17.90 15.40 4.16
C ILE A 30 -18.09 15.14 2.66
N ALA A 31 -17.01 14.78 1.97
CA ALA A 31 -17.07 14.37 0.56
C ALA A 31 -17.69 12.97 0.37
N GLY A 32 -18.02 12.25 1.45
CA GLY A 32 -18.58 10.90 1.38
C GLY A 32 -17.58 9.83 0.92
N ILE A 33 -16.28 10.12 1.00
CA ILE A 33 -15.21 9.22 0.56
C ILE A 33 -14.80 8.36 1.75
N LEU A 34 -15.31 7.13 1.80
CA LEU A 34 -15.04 6.17 2.86
C LEU A 34 -14.56 4.84 2.29
N ASP A 35 -13.69 4.17 3.05
CA ASP A 35 -13.15 2.86 2.71
C ASP A 35 -13.64 1.79 3.69
N ASN A 36 -13.71 0.55 3.22
CA ASN A 36 -14.02 -0.57 4.10
C ASN A 36 -12.85 -0.83 5.06
N TYR A 37 -13.15 -0.77 6.36
CA TYR A 37 -12.19 -1.05 7.43
C TYR A 37 -11.40 -2.35 7.23
N LYS A 38 -12.06 -3.45 6.83
CA LYS A 38 -11.41 -4.76 6.66
C LYS A 38 -10.34 -4.73 5.56
N VAL A 39 -10.55 -3.92 4.52
CA VAL A 39 -9.59 -3.77 3.42
C VAL A 39 -8.30 -3.13 3.94
N LYS A 40 -8.40 -2.02 4.69
CA LYS A 40 -7.23 -1.33 5.25
C LYS A 40 -6.49 -2.19 6.28
N LYS A 41 -7.22 -2.92 7.14
CA LYS A 41 -6.62 -3.84 8.10
C LYS A 41 -5.83 -4.96 7.40
N GLN A 42 -6.43 -5.61 6.41
CA GLN A 42 -5.79 -6.71 5.68
C GLN A 42 -4.59 -6.23 4.86
N LEU A 43 -4.68 -5.04 4.27
CA LEU A 43 -3.57 -4.40 3.55
C LEU A 43 -2.34 -4.30 4.47
N LEU A 44 -2.48 -3.69 5.65
CA LEU A 44 -1.36 -3.52 6.58
C LEU A 44 -0.76 -4.86 7.04
N CYS A 45 -1.62 -5.83 7.39
CA CYS A 45 -1.16 -7.15 7.81
C CYS A 45 -0.42 -7.91 6.70
N SER A 46 -0.96 -7.93 5.49
CA SER A 46 -0.39 -8.68 4.37
C SER A 46 0.88 -8.02 3.81
N CYS A 47 0.88 -6.70 3.65
CA CYS A 47 2.04 -5.96 3.16
C CYS A 47 3.25 -6.14 4.07
N SER A 48 3.06 -6.04 5.39
CA SER A 48 4.16 -6.22 6.35
C SER A 48 4.75 -7.63 6.28
N ALA A 49 3.91 -8.66 6.22
CA ALA A 49 4.36 -10.05 6.13
C ALA A 49 5.11 -10.36 4.82
N ILE A 50 4.57 -9.90 3.68
CA ILE A 50 5.21 -10.09 2.37
C ILE A 50 6.52 -9.32 2.30
N ALA A 51 6.53 -8.05 2.70
CA ALA A 51 7.73 -7.22 2.70
C ALA A 51 8.82 -7.82 3.60
N GLY A 52 8.46 -8.30 4.79
CA GLY A 52 9.39 -9.00 5.68
C GLY A 52 10.01 -10.23 5.02
N ASN A 53 9.20 -11.06 4.37
CA ASN A 53 9.72 -12.22 3.66
C ASN A 53 10.61 -11.84 2.47
N LEU A 54 10.26 -10.79 1.72
CA LEU A 54 11.09 -10.31 0.60
C LEU A 54 12.44 -9.77 1.07
N LEU A 55 12.50 -9.09 2.22
CA LEU A 55 13.75 -8.55 2.77
C LEU A 55 14.68 -9.64 3.32
N LEU A 56 14.12 -10.78 3.74
CA LEU A 56 14.87 -11.91 4.29
C LEU A 56 15.37 -12.88 3.22
N VAL A 57 14.85 -12.81 2.01
CA VAL A 57 15.29 -13.63 0.88
C VAL A 57 16.54 -13.00 0.27
N ASP A 58 17.66 -13.73 0.31
CA ASP A 58 18.93 -13.29 -0.29
C ASP A 58 19.03 -13.67 -1.78
N GLU A 59 18.52 -14.85 -2.15
CA GLU A 59 18.58 -15.34 -3.53
C GLU A 59 17.26 -15.98 -3.99
N ILE A 60 16.93 -15.78 -5.27
CA ILE A 60 15.82 -16.45 -5.95
C ILE A 60 16.41 -17.49 -6.91
N VAL A 61 16.28 -18.76 -6.55
CA VAL A 61 16.78 -19.87 -7.38
C VAL A 61 15.66 -20.42 -8.26
N ARG A 62 15.88 -20.44 -9.58
CA ARG A 62 15.00 -21.09 -10.55
C ARG A 62 15.61 -22.42 -10.98
N ALA A 63 15.08 -23.53 -10.47
CA ALA A 63 15.46 -24.88 -10.92
C ALA A 63 14.41 -25.46 -11.87
N GLY A 64 14.86 -26.06 -12.97
CA GLY A 64 14.05 -26.84 -13.91
C GLY A 64 14.86 -28.00 -14.49
N LEU A 65 14.19 -29.11 -14.82
CA LEU A 65 14.82 -30.31 -15.40
C LEU A 65 15.20 -30.07 -16.87
N ALA A 66 16.34 -29.43 -17.13
CA ALA A 66 16.90 -29.34 -18.48
C ALA A 66 17.58 -30.66 -18.95
N SER A 67 17.67 -31.68 -18.09
CA SER A 67 18.57 -32.84 -18.30
C SER A 67 17.89 -34.19 -18.65
N MET A 68 16.61 -34.25 -19.00
CA MET A 68 15.93 -35.52 -19.34
C MET A 68 15.57 -35.70 -20.83
N LYS A 69 16.36 -35.11 -21.75
CA LYS A 69 16.21 -35.32 -23.20
C LYS A 69 17.58 -35.50 -23.84
N GLY A 70 18.10 -36.73 -23.83
CA GLY A 70 19.39 -37.02 -24.46
C GLY A 70 20.02 -38.36 -24.10
N GLN A 71 19.23 -39.43 -23.89
CA GLN A 71 19.72 -40.80 -23.99
C GLN A 71 18.65 -41.61 -24.73
N GLY A 72 18.81 -41.63 -26.05
CA GLY A 72 18.07 -42.41 -27.03
C GLY A 72 18.96 -42.53 -28.26
#